data_AF-A0A0Q7UFH7-F1
#
_entry.id   AF-A0A0Q7UFH7-F1
#
_cell.length_a   1.000
_cell.length_b   1.000
_cell.length_c   1.000
_cell.angle_alpha   90.00
_cell.angle_beta   90.00
_cell.angle_gamma   90.00
#
_symmetry.space_group_name_H-M   'P 1'
#
loop_
_entity.id
_entity.type
_entity.pdbx_description
1 polymer ?
#
loop_
_entity_poly.entity_id
_entity_poly.type
_entity_poly.pdbx_seq_one_letter_code
_entity_poly.pdbx_strand_id
1 'polypeptide(L)'
;MPNYRLTVDTGGTFSDFVLLNEETGEHRVLKVPSTPDDPGRAILDGLDVLAKDGVKASDIVFFCHGTTVATNALLEEKGATVGLVVTKGFRGIYETQEQSRPYGPAVFDLKYSRPPLLAPGRRTAEVTERIGAEYEGMLSMEINEVDWFMALYEHYLEQGMSEDEVMEIFKGIAANSVMVDGHATQMDQLAAGQYAVAMSTYDYQTAGIAATGAPLDYEPLVEPVVQRPNGVALLNSAPHPAAAYLFYMWILTDGQEVLREAGLRSSLEAEADEGLQGVETLFVDPSELVEQYDHYEQLYAEVTGR
;
A
#
# COMPACT_ATOMS: atom_id res chain seq x y z
N MET A 1 22.06 37.23 10.33
CA MET A 1 22.85 36.18 11.02
C MET A 1 23.45 35.42 9.89
N PRO A 2 24.77 35.15 9.89
CA PRO A 2 25.40 34.56 8.73
C PRO A 2 24.69 33.27 8.36
N ASN A 3 24.20 33.19 7.13
CA ASN A 3 23.54 31.99 6.61
C ASN A 3 24.57 31.18 5.85
N TYR A 4 24.91 30.00 6.37
CA TYR A 4 25.85 29.10 5.73
C TYR A 4 25.12 27.95 5.03
N ARG A 5 25.61 27.58 3.85
CA ARG A 5 25.32 26.29 3.20
C ARG A 5 26.54 25.40 3.32
N LEU A 6 26.37 24.19 3.84
CA LEU A 6 27.42 23.20 3.96
C LEU A 6 27.11 22.01 3.07
N THR A 7 28.06 21.61 2.23
CA THR A 7 28.00 20.34 1.50
C THR A 7 29.19 19.48 1.89
N VAL A 8 28.96 18.18 2.04
CA VAL A 8 29.98 17.21 2.43
C VAL A 8 29.96 16.05 1.43
N ASP A 9 31.12 15.66 0.91
CA ASP A 9 31.30 14.46 0.11
C ASP A 9 32.20 13.47 0.86
N THR A 10 31.79 12.20 0.92
CA THR A 10 32.43 11.16 1.72
C THR A 10 32.68 9.90 0.88
N GLY A 11 33.70 9.11 1.22
CA GLY A 11 33.92 7.77 0.65
C GLY A 11 35.17 7.62 -0.23
N GLY A 12 36.00 8.66 -0.36
CA GLY A 12 37.37 8.57 -0.86
C GLY A 12 38.40 8.40 0.25
N THR A 13 39.67 8.76 -0.04
CA THR A 13 40.72 8.88 0.99
C THR A 13 40.47 10.04 1.95
N PHE A 14 39.79 11.09 1.48
CA PHE A 14 39.42 12.27 2.23
C PHE A 14 37.94 12.57 2.05
N SER A 15 37.33 13.13 3.10
CA SER A 15 36.00 13.72 3.08
C SER A 15 36.13 15.22 2.82
N ASP A 16 35.41 15.69 1.81
CA ASP A 16 35.49 17.05 1.29
C ASP A 16 34.30 17.87 1.78
N PHE A 17 34.56 19.03 2.36
CA PHE A 17 33.55 19.94 2.88
C PHE A 17 33.62 21.25 2.10
N VAL A 18 32.47 21.79 1.70
CA VAL A 18 32.35 23.11 1.10
C VAL A 18 31.35 23.93 1.91
N LEU A 19 31.83 24.99 2.54
CA LEU A 19 31.03 25.94 3.29
C LEU A 19 30.88 27.23 2.48
N LEU A 20 29.65 27.65 2.19
CA LEU A 20 29.34 28.90 1.50
C LEU A 20 28.64 29.85 2.47
N ASN A 21 29.14 31.08 2.61
CA ASN A 21 28.44 32.18 3.26
C ASN A 21 27.49 32.84 2.25
N GLU A 22 26.18 32.75 2.46
CA GLU A 22 25.18 33.33 1.55
C GLU A 22 25.15 34.86 1.60
N GLU A 23 25.58 35.49 2.70
CA GLU A 23 25.61 36.95 2.82
C GLU A 23 26.78 37.57 2.06
N THR A 24 27.97 36.96 2.12
CA THR A 24 29.20 37.49 1.51
C THR A 24 29.55 36.85 0.16
N GLY A 25 29.02 35.66 -0.13
CA GLY A 25 29.39 34.86 -1.29
C GLY A 25 30.75 34.15 -1.15
N GLU A 26 31.43 34.29 -0.01
CA GLU A 26 32.70 33.62 0.25
C GLU A 26 32.47 32.13 0.47
N HIS A 27 33.34 31.30 -0.12
CA HIS A 27 33.34 29.86 0.10
C HIS A 27 34.67 29.39 0.69
N ARG A 28 34.59 28.32 1.48
CA ARG A 28 35.73 27.66 2.09
C ARG A 28 35.65 26.16 1.84
N VAL A 29 36.82 25.56 1.56
CA VAL A 29 36.97 24.12 1.40
C VAL A 29 37.78 23.57 2.57
N LEU A 30 37.32 22.46 3.13
CA LEU A 30 38.02 21.71 4.17
C LEU A 30 38.13 20.24 3.72
N LYS A 31 39.33 19.66 3.87
CA LYS A 31 39.57 18.23 3.70
C LYS A 31 39.84 17.57 5.04
N VAL A 32 39.11 16.51 5.34
CA VAL A 32 39.28 15.69 6.54
C VAL A 32 39.61 14.26 6.12
N PRO A 33 40.56 13.56 6.75
CA PRO A 33 40.79 12.14 6.47
C PRO A 33 39.48 11.34 6.61
N SER A 34 39.19 10.46 5.64
CA SER A 34 38.00 9.61 5.74
C SER A 34 38.19 8.49 6.77
N THR A 35 37.07 8.02 7.32
CA THR A 35 36.99 6.93 8.31
C THR A 35 36.19 5.77 7.70
N PRO A 36 36.83 4.81 6.99
CA PRO A 36 36.11 3.80 6.21
C PRO A 36 35.25 2.84 7.05
N ASP A 37 35.63 2.62 8.30
CA ASP A 37 34.92 1.82 9.29
C ASP A 37 33.68 2.52 9.86
N ASP A 38 33.69 3.85 9.91
CA ASP A 38 32.57 4.69 10.32
C ASP A 38 32.62 6.04 9.60
N PRO A 39 32.02 6.17 8.40
CA PRO A 39 32.07 7.40 7.61
C PRO A 39 31.44 8.61 8.31
N GLY A 40 30.54 8.39 9.28
CA GLY A 40 29.91 9.46 10.05
C GLY A 40 30.91 10.21 10.93
N ARG A 41 31.94 9.53 11.41
CA ARG A 41 32.99 10.14 12.24
C ARG A 41 33.77 11.24 11.50
N ALA A 42 34.12 11.03 10.24
CA ALA A 42 34.78 12.07 9.44
C ALA A 42 33.91 13.32 9.26
N ILE A 43 32.58 13.17 9.24
CA ILE A 43 31.63 14.30 9.18
C ILE A 43 31.72 15.12 10.48
N LEU A 44 31.67 14.45 11.62
CA LEU A 44 31.78 15.08 12.94
C LEU A 44 33.12 15.80 13.12
N ASP A 45 34.23 15.15 12.75
CA ASP A 45 35.56 15.74 12.83
C ASP A 45 35.66 17.04 11.99
N GLY A 46 35.03 17.08 10.82
CA GLY A 46 34.97 18.28 9.99
C GLY A 46 34.11 19.39 10.57
N LEU A 47 32.96 19.05 11.18
CA LEU A 47 32.13 20.01 11.90
C LEU A 47 32.87 20.61 13.09
N ASP A 48 33.66 19.82 13.83
CA ASP A 48 34.50 20.31 14.93
C ASP A 48 35.57 21.29 14.47
N VAL A 49 36.16 21.07 13.28
CA VAL A 49 37.10 22.04 12.68
C VAL A 49 36.39 23.34 12.32
N LEU A 50 35.23 23.27 11.68
CA LEU A 50 34.44 24.46 11.33
C LEU A 50 33.98 25.23 12.58
N ALA A 51 33.61 24.53 13.64
CA ALA A 51 33.22 25.12 14.92
C ALA A 51 34.38 25.87 15.59
N LYS A 52 35.60 25.31 15.56
CA LYS A 52 36.82 25.99 16.06
C LYS A 52 37.13 27.28 15.30
N ASP A 53 36.72 27.36 14.04
CA ASP A 53 36.88 28.53 13.19
C ASP A 53 35.70 29.52 13.28
N GLY A 54 34.80 29.32 14.25
CA GLY A 54 33.73 30.26 14.60
C GLY A 54 32.40 30.04 13.86
N VAL A 55 32.28 28.97 13.07
CA VAL A 55 31.01 28.61 12.42
C VAL A 55 30.14 27.87 13.41
N LYS A 56 29.01 28.46 13.81
CA LYS A 56 28.06 27.76 14.70
C LYS A 56 27.15 26.86 13.89
N ALA A 57 26.80 25.70 14.43
CA ALA A 57 25.84 24.80 13.79
C ALA A 57 24.47 25.49 13.53
N SER A 58 24.06 26.42 14.40
CA SER A 58 22.84 27.23 14.23
C SER A 58 22.85 28.13 13.01
N ASP A 59 24.03 28.43 12.48
CA ASP A 59 24.22 29.34 11.36
C ASP A 59 24.22 28.57 10.02
N ILE A 60 24.22 27.24 10.06
CA ILE A 60 24.12 26.38 8.87
C ILE A 60 22.65 26.17 8.54
N VAL A 61 22.16 26.87 7.52
CA VAL A 61 20.75 26.84 7.09
C VAL A 61 20.47 25.76 6.04
N PHE A 62 21.53 25.19 5.44
CA PHE A 62 21.44 24.10 4.47
C PHE A 62 22.59 23.12 4.64
N PHE A 63 22.27 21.83 4.69
CA PHE A 63 23.25 20.74 4.76
C PHE A 63 22.96 19.71 3.67
N CYS A 64 23.97 19.37 2.85
CA CYS A 64 23.88 18.32 1.85
C CYS A 64 25.02 17.33 2.04
N HIS A 65 24.68 16.05 2.12
CA HIS A 65 25.66 14.96 2.25
C HIS A 65 25.63 14.09 0.99
N GLY A 66 26.73 14.14 0.24
CA GLY A 66 27.07 13.20 -0.81
C GLY A 66 27.95 12.08 -0.24
N THR A 67 27.73 10.87 -0.74
CA THR A 67 28.58 9.74 -0.38
C THR A 67 28.79 8.80 -1.55
N THR A 68 30.02 8.30 -1.65
CA THR A 68 30.42 7.25 -2.60
C THR A 68 30.48 5.87 -1.94
N VAL A 69 30.19 5.77 -0.63
CA VAL A 69 30.23 4.50 0.14
C VAL A 69 29.36 3.43 -0.51
N ALA A 70 28.12 3.75 -0.89
CA ALA A 70 27.21 2.80 -1.54
C ALA A 70 27.73 2.34 -2.91
N THR A 71 28.33 3.24 -3.68
CA THR A 71 28.87 2.91 -5.01
C THR A 71 30.10 2.04 -4.88
N ASN A 72 31.01 2.36 -3.95
CA ASN A 72 32.20 1.54 -3.68
C ASN A 72 31.81 0.17 -3.12
N ALA A 73 30.82 0.09 -2.23
CA ALA A 73 30.29 -1.19 -1.74
C ALA A 73 29.79 -2.08 -2.88
N LEU A 74 29.13 -1.51 -3.89
CA LEU A 74 28.69 -2.24 -5.09
C LEU A 74 29.88 -2.68 -5.96
N LEU A 75 30.82 -1.78 -6.23
CA LEU A 75 32.00 -2.06 -7.08
C LEU A 75 32.94 -3.09 -6.44
N GLU A 76 33.05 -3.10 -5.11
CA GLU A 76 33.87 -4.03 -4.34
C GLU A 76 33.10 -5.30 -3.93
N GLU A 77 31.81 -5.40 -4.30
CA GLU A 77 30.90 -6.49 -3.90
C GLU A 77 30.84 -6.70 -2.36
N LYS A 78 31.02 -5.61 -1.60
CA LYS A 78 30.97 -5.60 -0.13
C LYS A 78 29.58 -5.19 0.33
N GLY A 79 28.68 -6.16 0.43
CA GLY A 79 27.31 -5.95 0.90
C GLY A 79 26.78 -7.11 1.72
N ALA A 80 25.52 -6.99 2.13
CA ALA A 80 24.80 -8.09 2.77
C ALA A 80 24.56 -9.25 1.78
N THR A 81 24.42 -10.46 2.30
CA THR A 81 23.92 -11.57 1.50
C THR A 81 22.44 -11.35 1.22
N VAL A 82 22.07 -11.23 -0.07
CA VAL A 82 20.69 -10.98 -0.50
C VAL A 82 20.08 -12.20 -1.20
N GLY A 83 18.75 -12.30 -1.13
CA GLY A 83 17.91 -13.22 -1.91
C GLY A 83 16.94 -12.44 -2.78
N LEU A 84 16.40 -13.09 -3.80
CA LEU A 84 15.45 -12.50 -4.76
C LEU A 84 14.16 -13.33 -4.77
N VAL A 85 12.99 -12.68 -4.72
CA VAL A 85 11.70 -13.33 -4.95
C VAL A 85 11.17 -12.83 -6.28
N VAL A 86 10.75 -13.75 -7.15
CA VAL A 86 10.18 -13.42 -8.46
C VAL A 86 8.92 -14.20 -8.72
N THR A 87 8.11 -13.74 -9.66
CA THR A 87 6.93 -14.46 -10.13
C THR A 87 7.31 -15.84 -10.70
N LYS A 88 6.49 -16.85 -10.39
CA LYS A 88 6.66 -18.23 -10.87
C LYS A 88 6.73 -18.29 -12.40
N GLY A 89 7.74 -18.99 -12.91
CA GLY A 89 8.07 -19.05 -14.33
C GLY A 89 9.07 -17.99 -14.80
N PHE A 90 9.46 -17.03 -13.94
CA PHE A 90 10.40 -15.95 -14.27
C PHE A 90 11.75 -16.06 -13.55
N ARG A 91 12.06 -17.20 -12.91
CA ARG A 91 13.35 -17.41 -12.21
C ARG A 91 14.59 -16.98 -13.00
N GLY A 92 14.57 -17.21 -14.31
CA GLY A 92 15.70 -16.90 -15.20
C GLY A 92 15.86 -15.41 -15.57
N ILE A 93 14.94 -14.53 -15.18
CA ILE A 93 14.95 -13.13 -15.63
C ILE A 93 16.22 -12.39 -15.17
N TYR A 94 16.61 -12.59 -13.91
CA TYR A 94 17.79 -11.97 -13.31
C TYR A 94 19.11 -12.54 -13.86
N GLU A 95 19.13 -13.81 -14.30
CA GLU A 95 20.29 -14.43 -14.95
C GLU A 95 20.42 -13.98 -16.41
N THR A 96 19.28 -13.79 -17.09
CA THR A 96 19.23 -13.43 -18.50
C THR A 96 19.57 -11.95 -18.71
N GLN A 97 19.13 -11.07 -17.79
CA GLN A 97 19.36 -9.62 -17.81
C GLN A 97 18.97 -8.97 -19.15
N GLU A 98 17.95 -9.49 -19.82
CA GLU A 98 17.56 -9.08 -21.19
C GLU A 98 18.73 -9.11 -22.21
N GLN A 99 19.72 -9.97 -21.96
CA GLN A 99 20.95 -10.03 -22.74
C GLN A 99 21.79 -8.72 -22.72
N SER A 100 21.57 -7.87 -21.72
CA SER A 100 22.29 -6.62 -21.54
C SER A 100 23.81 -6.80 -21.58
N ARG A 101 24.47 -5.91 -22.32
CA ARG A 101 25.94 -5.85 -22.43
C ARG A 101 26.39 -4.41 -22.16
N PRO A 102 27.58 -4.21 -21.56
CA PRO A 102 28.18 -2.90 -21.45
C PRO A 102 28.39 -2.29 -22.84
N TYR A 103 28.28 -0.97 -22.93
CA TYR A 103 28.59 -0.23 -24.14
C TYR A 103 30.06 -0.43 -24.57
N GLY A 104 30.32 -0.26 -25.87
CA GLY A 104 31.66 -0.32 -26.44
C GLY A 104 32.08 -1.72 -26.91
N PRO A 105 33.37 -2.10 -26.78
CA PRO A 105 33.90 -3.33 -27.39
C PRO A 105 33.21 -4.62 -26.92
N ALA A 106 32.67 -4.63 -25.70
CA ALA A 106 31.99 -5.78 -25.10
C ALA A 106 30.71 -6.20 -25.86
N VAL A 107 30.11 -5.29 -26.62
CA VAL A 107 28.96 -5.59 -27.48
C VAL A 107 29.30 -6.64 -28.54
N PHE A 108 30.54 -6.63 -29.07
CA PHE A 108 30.99 -7.53 -30.13
C PHE A 108 31.89 -8.67 -29.62
N ASP A 109 32.16 -8.73 -28.32
CA ASP A 109 32.97 -9.79 -27.73
C ASP A 109 32.15 -11.08 -27.55
N LEU A 110 32.43 -12.09 -28.37
CA LEU A 110 31.81 -13.42 -28.28
C LEU A 110 32.17 -14.18 -27.00
N LYS A 111 33.27 -13.81 -26.34
CA LYS A 111 33.76 -14.42 -25.10
C LYS A 111 33.42 -13.59 -23.85
N TYR A 112 32.58 -12.56 -24.00
CA TYR A 112 32.17 -11.71 -22.89
C TYR A 112 31.56 -12.55 -21.75
N SER A 113 32.12 -12.41 -20.56
CA SER A 113 31.65 -13.05 -19.34
C SER A 113 30.95 -12.02 -18.47
N ARG A 114 29.72 -12.32 -18.05
CA ARG A 114 28.95 -11.44 -17.17
C ARG A 114 29.54 -11.45 -15.75
N PRO A 115 29.46 -10.32 -15.03
CA PRO A 115 29.79 -10.31 -13.61
C PRO A 115 28.85 -11.22 -12.81
N PRO A 116 29.30 -11.73 -11.65
CA PRO A 116 28.45 -12.54 -10.76
C PRO A 116 27.18 -11.80 -10.34
N LEU A 117 26.11 -12.57 -10.10
CA LEU A 117 24.84 -12.04 -9.62
C LEU A 117 24.89 -11.81 -8.12
N LEU A 118 24.33 -10.67 -7.66
CA LEU A 118 24.22 -10.36 -6.22
C LEU A 118 23.31 -11.38 -5.50
N ALA A 119 22.20 -11.74 -6.16
CA ALA A 119 21.28 -12.80 -5.76
C ALA A 119 21.35 -13.99 -6.76
N PRO A 120 22.27 -14.96 -6.57
CA PRO A 120 22.38 -16.11 -7.47
C PRO A 120 21.13 -17.01 -7.38
N GLY A 121 20.85 -17.80 -8.42
CA GLY A 121 19.62 -18.62 -8.50
C GLY A 121 19.32 -19.55 -7.31
N ARG A 122 20.36 -19.97 -6.56
CA ARG A 122 20.20 -20.74 -5.29
C ARG A 122 19.57 -19.93 -4.15
N ARG A 123 19.55 -18.60 -4.26
CA ARG A 123 18.91 -17.63 -3.35
C ARG A 123 17.74 -16.92 -4.03
N THR A 124 17.26 -17.44 -5.16
CA THR A 124 16.08 -16.93 -5.86
C THR A 124 14.91 -17.88 -5.62
N ALA A 125 13.82 -17.36 -5.04
CA ALA A 125 12.57 -18.08 -4.84
C ALA A 125 11.51 -17.60 -5.83
N GLU A 126 10.56 -18.48 -6.13
CA GLU A 126 9.41 -18.19 -7.00
C GLU A 126 8.12 -18.16 -6.17
N VAL A 127 7.25 -17.18 -6.44
CA VAL A 127 5.92 -17.07 -5.83
C VAL A 127 4.85 -17.18 -6.92
N THR A 128 3.75 -17.88 -6.63
CA THR A 128 2.60 -17.99 -7.54
C THR A 128 1.82 -16.68 -7.50
N GLU A 129 1.99 -15.85 -8.52
CA GLU A 129 1.29 -14.57 -8.69
C GLU A 129 1.24 -14.26 -10.20
N ARG A 130 0.23 -13.51 -10.67
CA ARG A 130 0.22 -12.93 -12.02
C ARG A 130 -0.77 -11.77 -12.12
N ILE A 131 -0.30 -10.60 -12.51
CA ILE A 131 -1.13 -9.47 -12.95
C ILE A 131 -1.08 -9.30 -14.48
N GLY A 132 -2.19 -8.89 -15.09
CA GLY A 132 -2.21 -8.33 -16.45
C GLY A 132 -1.66 -6.89 -16.46
N ALA A 133 -0.83 -6.53 -17.45
CA ALA A 133 -0.11 -5.25 -17.49
C ALA A 133 -1.02 -4.00 -17.41
N GLU A 134 -2.30 -4.19 -17.69
CA GLU A 134 -3.33 -3.16 -17.69
C GLU A 134 -3.98 -2.90 -16.32
N TYR A 135 -3.72 -3.66 -15.24
CA TYR A 135 -4.39 -3.50 -13.95
C TYR A 135 -3.46 -3.39 -12.72
N GLU A 136 -2.15 -3.41 -12.91
CA GLU A 136 -1.16 -3.30 -11.82
C GLU A 136 -1.31 -1.97 -11.05
N GLY A 137 -1.59 -2.06 -9.75
CA GLY A 137 -1.80 -0.89 -8.87
C GLY A 137 -3.07 -0.10 -9.16
N MET A 138 -3.98 -0.62 -9.99
CA MET A 138 -5.23 0.04 -10.35
C MET A 138 -6.47 -0.59 -9.69
N LEU A 139 -6.26 -1.60 -8.85
CA LEU A 139 -7.27 -2.16 -7.95
C LEU A 139 -7.19 -1.43 -6.61
N SER A 140 -8.34 -1.18 -5.98
CA SER A 140 -8.39 -0.68 -4.61
C SER A 140 -9.19 -1.63 -3.72
N MET A 141 -8.73 -1.76 -2.48
CA MET A 141 -9.31 -2.63 -1.46
C MET A 141 -9.37 -1.88 -0.12
N GLU A 142 -10.49 -2.02 0.59
CA GLU A 142 -10.67 -1.42 1.90
C GLU A 142 -10.01 -2.29 2.99
N ILE A 143 -9.31 -1.65 3.91
CA ILE A 143 -8.42 -2.26 4.90
C ILE A 143 -9.11 -2.97 6.08
N ASN A 144 -10.39 -2.74 6.30
CA ASN A 144 -11.19 -3.18 7.44
C ASN A 144 -12.47 -3.92 6.99
N GLU A 145 -12.47 -4.51 5.80
CA GLU A 145 -13.63 -5.17 5.20
C GLU A 145 -13.85 -6.61 5.69
N VAL A 146 -13.94 -6.77 7.01
CA VAL A 146 -13.98 -8.08 7.68
C VAL A 146 -15.24 -8.88 7.33
N ASP A 147 -16.40 -8.24 7.27
CA ASP A 147 -17.68 -8.90 7.05
C ASP A 147 -17.89 -9.34 5.59
N TRP A 148 -17.43 -8.53 4.63
CA TRP A 148 -17.37 -8.95 3.22
C TRP A 148 -16.40 -10.12 3.03
N PHE A 149 -15.22 -10.04 3.65
CA PHE A 149 -14.24 -11.13 3.62
C PHE A 149 -14.81 -12.41 4.22
N MET A 150 -15.43 -12.34 5.40
CA MET A 150 -16.09 -13.47 6.06
C MET A 150 -17.10 -14.17 5.15
N ALA A 151 -18.04 -13.41 4.56
CA ALA A 151 -19.09 -13.97 3.71
C ALA A 151 -18.50 -14.72 2.49
N LEU A 152 -17.51 -14.14 1.83
CA LEU A 152 -16.86 -14.78 0.69
C LEU A 152 -15.97 -15.96 1.12
N TYR A 153 -15.30 -15.85 2.27
CA TYR A 153 -14.47 -16.90 2.82
C TYR A 153 -15.31 -18.16 3.08
N GLU A 154 -16.42 -18.03 3.81
CA GLU A 154 -17.35 -19.12 4.09
C GLU A 154 -17.94 -19.69 2.81
N HIS A 155 -18.39 -18.84 1.89
CA HIS A 155 -18.91 -19.26 0.60
C HIS A 155 -17.90 -20.14 -0.17
N TYR A 156 -16.64 -19.74 -0.27
CA TYR A 156 -15.64 -20.55 -0.98
C TYR A 156 -15.33 -21.88 -0.28
N LEU A 157 -15.35 -21.91 1.06
CA LEU A 157 -15.24 -23.17 1.80
C LEU A 157 -16.42 -24.11 1.51
N GLU A 158 -17.65 -23.58 1.44
CA GLU A 158 -18.83 -24.36 1.06
C GLU A 158 -18.76 -24.91 -0.37
N GLN A 159 -18.11 -24.18 -1.28
CA GLN A 159 -17.80 -24.65 -2.64
C GLN A 159 -16.68 -25.71 -2.69
N GLY A 160 -16.09 -26.05 -1.54
CA GLY A 160 -15.11 -27.12 -1.39
C GLY A 160 -13.65 -26.68 -1.50
N MET A 161 -13.39 -25.37 -1.45
CA MET A 161 -12.02 -24.85 -1.33
C MET A 161 -11.49 -25.09 0.09
N SER A 162 -10.18 -25.27 0.21
CA SER A 162 -9.50 -25.26 1.50
C SER A 162 -9.22 -23.83 1.98
N GLU A 163 -9.04 -23.65 3.29
CA GLU A 163 -8.69 -22.35 3.88
C GLU A 163 -7.44 -21.74 3.23
N ASP A 164 -6.42 -22.56 2.98
CA ASP A 164 -5.17 -22.13 2.32
C ASP A 164 -5.43 -21.57 0.91
N GLU A 165 -6.32 -22.21 0.13
CA GLU A 165 -6.66 -21.76 -1.23
C GLU A 165 -7.43 -20.44 -1.20
N VAL A 166 -8.38 -20.29 -0.27
CA VAL A 166 -9.13 -19.04 -0.09
C VAL A 166 -8.18 -17.92 0.32
N MET A 167 -7.31 -18.16 1.31
CA MET A 167 -6.32 -17.19 1.76
C MET A 167 -5.32 -16.82 0.66
N GLU A 168 -4.91 -17.75 -0.20
CA GLU A 168 -4.03 -17.47 -1.34
C GLU A 168 -4.71 -16.53 -2.36
N ILE A 169 -6.00 -16.71 -2.64
CA ILE A 169 -6.77 -15.80 -3.50
C ILE A 169 -6.77 -14.39 -2.92
N PHE A 170 -7.19 -14.23 -1.66
CA PHE A 170 -7.30 -12.92 -1.03
C PHE A 170 -5.93 -12.24 -0.86
N LYS A 171 -4.89 -12.98 -0.49
CA LYS A 171 -3.51 -12.46 -0.45
C LYS A 171 -3.04 -12.03 -1.85
N GLY A 172 -3.42 -12.76 -2.90
CA GLY A 172 -3.16 -12.37 -4.28
C GLY A 172 -3.87 -11.08 -4.69
N ILE A 173 -5.14 -10.92 -4.32
CA ILE A 173 -5.91 -9.69 -4.55
C ILE A 173 -5.27 -8.52 -3.81
N ALA A 174 -4.97 -8.70 -2.52
CA ALA A 174 -4.39 -7.68 -1.66
C ALA A 174 -3.00 -7.23 -2.15
N ALA A 175 -2.14 -8.17 -2.57
CA ALA A 175 -0.83 -7.86 -3.13
C ALA A 175 -0.91 -6.98 -4.40
N ASN A 176 -2.05 -7.03 -5.09
CA ASN A 176 -2.30 -6.34 -6.34
C ASN A 176 -3.20 -5.11 -6.19
N SER A 177 -3.57 -4.77 -4.95
CA SER A 177 -4.49 -3.68 -4.63
C SER A 177 -3.80 -2.58 -3.83
N VAL A 178 -4.22 -1.35 -4.07
CA VAL A 178 -3.91 -0.23 -3.20
C VAL A 178 -4.89 -0.25 -2.04
N MET A 179 -4.34 -0.34 -0.83
CA MET A 179 -5.10 -0.35 0.41
C MET A 179 -5.61 1.05 0.73
N VAL A 180 -6.92 1.19 0.94
CA VAL A 180 -7.58 2.48 1.23
C VAL A 180 -8.32 2.39 2.56
N ASP A 181 -8.22 3.45 3.36
CA ASP A 181 -8.94 3.62 4.63
C ASP A 181 -10.29 4.32 4.41
N GLY A 182 -11.35 3.53 4.49
CA GLY A 182 -12.74 3.95 4.38
C GLY A 182 -13.29 3.96 2.95
N HIS A 183 -14.51 3.43 2.78
CA HIS A 183 -15.23 3.36 1.52
C HIS A 183 -15.46 4.71 0.86
N ALA A 184 -15.75 5.76 1.64
CA ALA A 184 -15.95 7.10 1.10
C ALA A 184 -14.68 7.61 0.40
N THR A 185 -13.52 7.43 1.05
CA THR A 185 -12.21 7.76 0.47
C THR A 185 -11.93 6.93 -0.78
N GLN A 186 -12.22 5.62 -0.72
CA GLN A 186 -12.03 4.70 -1.85
C GLN A 186 -12.88 5.11 -3.06
N MET A 187 -14.15 5.48 -2.83
CA MET A 187 -15.06 5.91 -3.89
C MET A 187 -14.69 7.27 -4.47
N ASP A 188 -14.25 8.23 -3.66
CA ASP A 188 -13.74 9.52 -4.16
C ASP A 188 -12.50 9.33 -5.05
N GLN A 189 -11.60 8.43 -4.66
CA GLN A 189 -10.40 8.09 -5.43
C GLN A 189 -10.75 7.36 -6.73
N LEU A 190 -11.71 6.42 -6.70
CA LEU A 190 -12.21 5.75 -7.89
C LEU A 190 -12.86 6.76 -8.87
N ALA A 191 -13.73 7.64 -8.38
CA ALA A 191 -14.39 8.65 -9.20
C ALA A 191 -13.41 9.65 -9.83
N ALA A 192 -12.28 9.93 -9.14
CA ALA A 192 -11.19 10.75 -9.65
C ALA A 192 -10.29 10.03 -10.66
N GLY A 193 -10.48 8.72 -10.88
CA GLY A 193 -9.67 7.89 -11.78
C GLY A 193 -8.30 7.50 -11.20
N GLN A 194 -8.14 7.56 -9.88
CA GLN A 194 -6.91 7.11 -9.21
C GLN A 194 -6.76 5.58 -9.26
N TYR A 195 -7.89 4.87 -9.30
CA TYR A 195 -7.98 3.42 -9.54
C TYR A 195 -8.96 3.17 -10.69
N ALA A 196 -8.82 2.02 -11.33
CA ALA A 196 -9.74 1.58 -12.38
C ALA A 196 -10.83 0.66 -11.85
N VAL A 197 -10.57 -0.06 -10.75
CA VAL A 197 -11.53 -0.97 -10.12
C VAL A 197 -11.44 -0.79 -8.61
N ALA A 198 -12.61 -0.78 -7.95
CA ALA A 198 -12.71 -0.83 -6.50
C ALA A 198 -13.49 -2.07 -6.09
N MET A 199 -13.00 -2.75 -5.06
CA MET A 199 -13.62 -3.93 -4.48
C MET A 199 -14.36 -3.54 -3.20
N SER A 200 -15.40 -4.32 -2.88
CA SER A 200 -16.28 -4.11 -1.72
C SER A 200 -16.84 -2.69 -1.60
N THR A 201 -17.32 -2.13 -2.71
CA THR A 201 -17.99 -0.82 -2.67
C THR A 201 -19.45 -0.98 -2.26
N TYR A 202 -19.98 0.04 -1.59
CA TYR A 202 -21.41 0.09 -1.35
C TYR A 202 -22.16 0.48 -2.63
N ASP A 203 -23.22 -0.26 -2.93
CA ASP A 203 -24.05 -0.05 -4.12
C ASP A 203 -24.69 1.34 -4.14
N TYR A 204 -25.22 1.83 -3.02
CA TYR A 204 -25.83 3.15 -2.92
C TYR A 204 -24.83 4.29 -3.19
N GLN A 205 -23.57 4.14 -2.76
CA GLN A 205 -22.51 5.11 -3.06
C GLN A 205 -22.12 5.04 -4.53
N THR A 206 -21.96 3.83 -5.06
CA THR A 206 -21.59 3.58 -6.45
C THR A 206 -22.65 4.14 -7.41
N ALA A 207 -23.91 3.79 -7.20
CA ALA A 207 -25.04 4.30 -7.98
C ALA A 207 -25.20 5.82 -7.82
N GLY A 208 -25.04 6.35 -6.60
CA GLY A 208 -25.10 7.78 -6.34
C GLY A 208 -24.04 8.58 -7.10
N ILE A 209 -22.78 8.10 -7.12
CA ILE A 209 -21.69 8.74 -7.86
C ILE A 209 -21.89 8.59 -9.37
N ALA A 210 -22.29 7.41 -9.85
CA ALA A 210 -22.59 7.19 -11.27
C ALA A 210 -23.70 8.14 -11.78
N ALA A 211 -24.72 8.39 -10.96
CA ALA A 211 -25.80 9.33 -11.28
C ALA A 211 -25.34 10.80 -11.45
N THR A 212 -24.15 11.16 -10.96
CA THR A 212 -23.56 12.50 -11.19
C THR A 212 -22.97 12.66 -12.60
N GLY A 213 -22.87 11.57 -13.37
CA GLY A 213 -22.20 11.54 -14.68
C GLY A 213 -20.70 11.21 -14.59
N ALA A 214 -20.22 10.73 -13.44
CA ALA A 214 -18.89 10.18 -13.31
C ALA A 214 -18.72 8.97 -14.27
N PRO A 215 -17.53 8.78 -14.87
CA PRO A 215 -17.28 7.70 -15.83
C PRO A 215 -17.07 6.36 -15.11
N LEU A 216 -18.08 5.92 -14.35
CA LEU A 216 -18.10 4.68 -13.59
C LEU A 216 -19.13 3.73 -14.18
N ASP A 217 -18.75 2.45 -14.26
CA ASP A 217 -19.64 1.36 -14.63
C ASP A 217 -19.58 0.28 -13.54
N TYR A 218 -20.72 -0.30 -13.23
CA TYR A 218 -20.87 -1.30 -12.16
C TYR A 218 -21.90 -2.38 -12.52
N GLU A 219 -22.50 -2.31 -13.72
CA GLU A 219 -23.39 -3.33 -14.24
C GLU A 219 -22.70 -4.16 -15.34
N PRO A 220 -22.97 -5.47 -15.42
CA PRO A 220 -23.74 -6.25 -14.47
C PRO A 220 -23.02 -6.36 -13.11
N LEU A 221 -23.80 -6.59 -12.05
CA LEU A 221 -23.24 -6.79 -10.71
C LEU A 221 -22.30 -8.00 -10.71
N VAL A 222 -21.22 -7.90 -9.95
CA VAL A 222 -20.30 -9.02 -9.74
C VAL A 222 -20.91 -9.96 -8.70
N GLU A 223 -21.16 -11.20 -9.12
CA GLU A 223 -21.73 -12.24 -8.28
C GLU A 223 -20.64 -13.05 -7.55
N PRO A 224 -20.86 -13.44 -6.28
CA PRO A 224 -22.05 -13.14 -5.48
C PRO A 224 -22.01 -11.75 -4.84
N VAL A 225 -23.18 -11.13 -4.66
CA VAL A 225 -23.34 -9.84 -3.98
C VAL A 225 -23.49 -10.05 -2.47
N VAL A 226 -22.59 -9.46 -1.69
CA VAL A 226 -22.65 -9.54 -0.22
C VAL A 226 -23.66 -8.53 0.32
N GLN A 227 -24.67 -9.03 1.03
CA GLN A 227 -25.68 -8.24 1.73
C GLN A 227 -25.25 -8.05 3.19
N ARG A 228 -24.83 -6.82 3.48
CA ARG A 228 -24.44 -6.39 4.82
C ARG A 228 -25.60 -5.70 5.54
N PRO A 229 -26.07 -6.20 6.70
CA PRO A 229 -27.08 -5.52 7.49
C PRO A 229 -26.49 -4.35 8.28
N ASN A 230 -27.19 -3.22 8.30
CA ASN A 230 -26.88 -2.09 9.19
C ASN A 230 -27.79 -2.13 10.42
N GLY A 231 -27.17 -2.29 11.59
CA GLY A 231 -27.89 -2.32 12.86
C GLY A 231 -28.22 -0.92 13.41
N VAL A 232 -29.36 -0.82 14.09
CA VAL A 232 -29.68 0.31 14.97
C VAL A 232 -29.77 -0.19 16.41
N ALA A 233 -29.33 0.61 17.38
CA ALA A 233 -29.37 0.26 18.79
C ALA A 233 -29.86 1.44 19.65
N LEU A 234 -30.50 1.11 20.78
CA LEU A 234 -30.94 2.08 21.77
C LEU A 234 -29.92 2.21 22.91
N LEU A 235 -29.48 3.43 23.20
CA LEU A 235 -28.64 3.69 24.36
C LEU A 235 -29.44 3.53 25.65
N ASN A 236 -28.87 2.80 26.62
CA ASN A 236 -29.50 2.63 27.94
C ASN A 236 -29.69 3.96 28.70
N SER A 237 -28.94 4.98 28.31
CA SER A 237 -28.88 6.30 28.93
C SER A 237 -29.66 7.35 28.15
N ALA A 238 -30.48 6.94 27.18
CA ALA A 238 -31.26 7.86 26.36
C ALA A 238 -32.09 8.81 27.25
N PRO A 239 -31.95 10.15 27.10
CA PRO A 239 -32.65 11.12 27.94
C PRO A 239 -34.17 11.09 27.75
N HIS A 240 -34.62 10.55 26.61
CA HIS A 240 -36.02 10.37 26.24
C HIS A 240 -36.26 8.92 25.75
N PRO A 241 -36.30 7.93 26.66
CA PRO A 241 -36.27 6.51 26.28
C PRO A 241 -37.52 6.09 25.51
N ALA A 242 -38.70 6.64 25.83
CA ALA A 242 -39.93 6.36 25.09
C ALA A 242 -39.89 6.89 23.66
N ALA A 243 -39.36 8.10 23.45
CA ALA A 243 -39.22 8.68 22.11
C ALA A 243 -38.17 7.91 21.29
N ALA A 244 -37.05 7.54 21.92
CA ALA A 244 -36.03 6.72 21.30
C ALA A 244 -36.59 5.36 20.87
N TYR A 245 -37.35 4.68 21.74
CA TYR A 245 -38.00 3.42 21.42
C TYR A 245 -39.01 3.55 20.27
N LEU A 246 -39.82 4.61 20.25
CA LEU A 246 -40.72 4.88 19.12
C LEU A 246 -39.96 5.07 17.81
N PHE A 247 -38.85 5.81 17.83
CA PHE A 247 -38.00 5.97 16.64
C PHE A 247 -37.35 4.65 16.22
N TYR A 248 -36.88 3.84 17.16
CA TYR A 248 -36.32 2.51 16.90
C TYR A 248 -37.35 1.57 16.25
N MET A 249 -38.59 1.55 16.75
CA MET A 249 -39.65 0.76 16.12
C MET A 249 -39.99 1.31 14.73
N TRP A 250 -40.09 2.63 14.60
CA TRP A 250 -40.40 3.28 13.33
C TRP A 250 -39.35 3.02 12.26
N ILE A 251 -38.05 3.17 12.59
CA ILE A 251 -36.98 2.98 11.61
C ILE A 251 -36.93 1.53 11.11
N LEU A 252 -37.33 0.54 11.92
CA LEU A 252 -37.41 -0.87 11.54
C LEU A 252 -38.69 -1.23 10.76
N THR A 253 -39.68 -0.33 10.69
CA THR A 253 -40.91 -0.55 9.92
C THR A 253 -41.12 0.58 8.90
N ASP A 254 -41.94 1.57 9.21
CA ASP A 254 -42.41 2.59 8.27
C ASP A 254 -41.27 3.51 7.81
N GLY A 255 -40.20 3.61 8.59
CA GLY A 255 -39.00 4.36 8.24
C GLY A 255 -38.16 3.73 7.14
N GLN A 256 -38.34 2.44 6.85
CA GLN A 256 -37.64 1.77 5.75
C GLN A 256 -38.00 2.38 4.39
N GLU A 257 -39.24 2.83 4.20
CA GLU A 257 -39.65 3.54 2.98
C GLU A 257 -38.87 4.84 2.79
N VAL A 258 -38.61 5.57 3.89
CA VAL A 258 -37.80 6.81 3.84
C VAL A 258 -36.35 6.51 3.49
N LEU A 259 -35.79 5.40 3.99
CA LEU A 259 -34.43 4.97 3.64
C LEU A 259 -34.34 4.58 2.15
N ARG A 260 -35.38 3.91 1.63
CA ARG A 260 -35.49 3.55 0.21
C ARG A 260 -35.58 4.76 -0.71
N GLU A 261 -36.37 5.77 -0.34
CA GLU A 261 -36.42 7.05 -1.04
C GLU A 261 -35.05 7.76 -1.06
N ALA A 262 -34.22 7.53 -0.04
CA ALA A 262 -32.84 8.02 0.03
C ALA A 262 -31.82 7.14 -0.73
N GLY A 263 -32.26 6.07 -1.41
CA GLY A 263 -31.42 5.17 -2.19
C GLY A 263 -30.73 4.06 -1.39
N LEU A 264 -31.13 3.85 -0.13
CA LEU A 264 -30.66 2.72 0.68
C LEU A 264 -31.56 1.50 0.49
N ARG A 265 -31.05 0.31 0.81
CA ARG A 265 -31.84 -0.93 0.77
C ARG A 265 -32.68 -1.10 2.03
N SER A 266 -33.90 -1.61 1.83
CA SER A 266 -34.81 -1.97 2.91
C SER A 266 -34.30 -3.24 3.61
N SER A 267 -34.45 -3.28 4.93
CA SER A 267 -34.19 -4.45 5.77
C SER A 267 -35.44 -5.31 5.98
N LEU A 268 -36.59 -4.92 5.42
CA LEU A 268 -37.78 -5.76 5.43
C LEU A 268 -37.56 -6.96 4.52
N GLU A 269 -37.78 -8.17 5.05
CA GLU A 269 -37.51 -9.44 4.36
C GLU A 269 -38.17 -9.52 2.97
N ALA A 270 -39.37 -8.97 2.81
CA ALA A 270 -40.08 -8.96 1.54
C ALA A 270 -39.44 -8.07 0.45
N GLU A 271 -38.50 -7.21 0.83
CA GLU A 271 -37.91 -6.14 0.01
C GLU A 271 -36.38 -6.23 -0.06
N ALA A 272 -35.74 -7.09 0.76
CA ALA A 272 -34.29 -7.17 0.89
C ALA A 272 -33.56 -7.45 -0.44
N ASP A 273 -34.20 -8.21 -1.34
CA ASP A 273 -33.65 -8.60 -2.64
C ASP A 273 -34.13 -7.71 -3.81
N GLU A 274 -34.78 -6.57 -3.53
CA GLU A 274 -35.26 -5.69 -4.58
C GLU A 274 -34.09 -5.17 -5.46
N GLY A 275 -34.13 -5.44 -6.77
CA GLY A 275 -33.05 -5.07 -7.69
C GLY A 275 -31.89 -6.07 -7.76
N LEU A 276 -31.96 -7.18 -7.02
CA LEU A 276 -31.01 -8.30 -7.06
C LEU A 276 -31.65 -9.57 -7.65
N GLN A 277 -32.75 -9.44 -8.41
CA GLN A 277 -33.46 -10.60 -8.94
C GLN A 277 -32.60 -11.37 -9.95
N GLY A 278 -32.29 -12.62 -9.62
CA GLY A 278 -31.48 -13.50 -10.46
C GLY A 278 -29.98 -13.31 -10.29
N VAL A 279 -29.55 -12.57 -9.27
CA VAL A 279 -28.16 -12.38 -8.84
C VAL A 279 -27.95 -13.26 -7.60
N GLU A 280 -26.85 -14.00 -7.54
CA GLU A 280 -26.45 -14.73 -6.34
C GLU A 280 -26.10 -13.75 -5.21
N THR A 281 -26.71 -13.93 -4.03
CA THR A 281 -26.48 -13.08 -2.86
C THR A 281 -25.96 -13.88 -1.68
N LEU A 282 -25.09 -13.26 -0.87
CA LEU A 282 -24.60 -13.80 0.39
C LEU A 282 -25.01 -12.87 1.52
N PHE A 283 -25.85 -13.35 2.42
CA PHE A 283 -26.27 -12.59 3.59
C PHE A 283 -25.27 -12.76 4.73
N VAL A 284 -24.76 -11.65 5.27
CA VAL A 284 -23.90 -11.65 6.45
C VAL A 284 -24.77 -11.83 7.70
N ASP A 285 -24.69 -12.97 8.39
CA ASP A 285 -25.37 -13.16 9.68
C ASP A 285 -24.70 -12.28 10.75
N PRO A 286 -25.42 -11.29 11.35
CA PRO A 286 -24.86 -10.43 12.38
C PRO A 286 -24.40 -11.17 13.63
N SER A 287 -25.07 -12.26 13.99
CA SER A 287 -24.78 -13.04 15.19
C SER A 287 -23.44 -13.76 15.01
N GLU A 288 -23.27 -14.41 13.86
CA GLU A 288 -22.03 -15.07 13.48
C GLU A 288 -20.89 -14.08 13.35
N LEU A 289 -21.13 -12.95 12.67
CA LEU A 289 -20.14 -11.88 12.54
C LEU A 289 -19.64 -11.42 13.91
N VAL A 290 -20.53 -11.19 14.88
CA VAL A 290 -20.14 -10.75 16.23
C VAL A 290 -19.42 -11.83 17.00
N GLU A 291 -19.84 -13.09 16.89
CA GLU A 291 -19.21 -14.22 17.60
C GLU A 291 -17.82 -14.55 17.05
N GLN A 292 -17.61 -14.39 15.74
CA GLN A 292 -16.38 -14.77 15.05
C GLN A 292 -15.54 -13.57 14.57
N TYR A 293 -15.92 -12.33 14.93
CA TYR A 293 -15.27 -11.12 14.43
C TYR A 293 -13.74 -11.16 14.59
N ASP A 294 -13.26 -11.46 15.80
CA ASP A 294 -11.83 -11.48 16.11
C ASP A 294 -11.06 -12.52 15.29
N HIS A 295 -11.72 -13.62 14.90
CA HIS A 295 -11.12 -14.65 14.07
C HIS A 295 -10.94 -14.16 12.63
N TYR A 296 -12.01 -13.62 12.03
CA TYR A 296 -11.98 -13.11 10.66
C TYR A 296 -11.16 -11.82 10.53
N GLU A 297 -11.13 -10.98 11.57
CA GLU A 297 -10.26 -9.80 11.62
C GLU A 297 -8.78 -10.22 11.56
N GLN A 298 -8.38 -11.27 12.29
CA GLN A 298 -7.01 -11.78 12.25
C GLN A 298 -6.65 -12.35 10.86
N LEU A 299 -7.54 -13.14 10.26
CA LEU A 299 -7.34 -13.65 8.90
C LEU A 299 -7.25 -12.51 7.88
N TYR A 300 -8.13 -11.52 7.97
CA TYR A 300 -8.11 -10.39 7.05
C TYR A 300 -6.88 -9.48 7.25
N ALA A 301 -6.39 -9.35 8.48
CA ALA A 301 -5.12 -8.70 8.78
C ALA A 301 -3.94 -9.43 8.11
N GLU A 302 -3.93 -10.77 8.11
CA GLU A 302 -2.93 -11.54 7.36
C GLU A 302 -3.00 -11.33 5.85
N VAL A 303 -4.21 -11.15 5.30
CA VAL A 303 -4.44 -10.85 3.88
C VAL A 303 -3.87 -9.47 3.54
N THR A 304 -4.18 -8.47 4.36
CA THR A 304 -3.86 -7.05 4.11
C THR A 304 -2.48 -6.64 4.60
N GLY A 305 -1.77 -7.51 5.34
CA GLY A 305 -0.43 -7.26 5.87
C GLY A 305 -0.41 -6.32 7.08
N ARG A 306 -1.46 -6.36 7.91
CA ARG A 306 -1.63 -5.54 9.13
C ARG A 306 -1.38 -6.32 10.41
#